data_AF-A0A6J0UBG9-F1
#
_entry.id   AF-A0A6J0UBG9-F1
#
_cell.length_a   1.000
_cell.length_b   1.000
_cell.length_c   1.000
_cell.angle_alpha   90.00
_cell.angle_beta   90.00
_cell.angle_gamma   90.00
#
_symmetry.space_group_name_H-M   'P 1'
#
loop_
_entity.id
_entity.type
_entity.pdbx_description
1 polymer ?
#
loop_
_entity_poly.entity_id
_entity_poly.type
_entity_poly.pdbx_seq_one_letter_code
_entity_poly.pdbx_strand_id
1 'polypeptide(L)'
;MLSFQLVPVVATIALLLVASHALQPCVGLQGPPGRNGLLGPQGPKGLPASRDPTLQNYLKELKHRIARLERALALSGMISIAGNKLFASTEKTAEFDNIVKICKAAHGNIATPTNREENHAIMSFAKQFDTYPYLGITEGRVPGEFWFLNGNPLNYTNWYPGEPKGKGTEKCVEMYSDGTWNDKPCNNYRLAVCEF
;
A
#
# COMPACT_ATOMS: atom_id res chain seq x y z
N MET A 1 40.03 -34.85 -47.27
CA MET A 1 41.20 -34.97 -48.16
C MET A 1 42.29 -34.13 -47.52
N LEU A 2 43.05 -34.70 -46.58
CA LEU A 2 44.40 -35.24 -46.81
C LEU A 2 45.32 -34.24 -47.51
N SER A 3 46.41 -33.86 -46.83
CA SER A 3 47.79 -33.91 -47.34
C SER A 3 48.63 -32.80 -46.71
N PHE A 4 49.46 -33.16 -45.72
CA PHE A 4 50.93 -33.29 -45.84
C PHE A 4 51.61 -31.93 -46.06
N GLN A 5 52.57 -31.50 -45.25
CA GLN A 5 53.94 -32.00 -45.17
C GLN A 5 54.64 -31.19 -44.03
N LEU A 6 55.75 -31.53 -43.39
CA LEU A 6 57.00 -32.17 -43.81
C LEU A 6 57.73 -32.72 -42.56
N VAL A 7 58.35 -33.87 -42.74
CA VAL A 7 59.50 -34.43 -41.99
C VAL A 7 60.81 -33.78 -42.57
N PRO A 8 62.09 -34.10 -42.21
CA PRO A 8 62.67 -34.87 -41.08
C PRO A 8 64.07 -34.33 -40.58
N VAL A 9 64.74 -35.12 -39.71
CA VAL A 9 66.20 -35.26 -39.44
C VAL A 9 66.84 -34.12 -38.62
N VAL A 10 67.57 -34.35 -37.50
CA VAL A 10 68.94 -34.91 -37.35
C VAL A 10 69.11 -35.49 -35.92
N ALA A 11 69.48 -36.75 -35.71
CA ALA A 11 70.84 -37.28 -35.42
C ALA A 11 71.62 -36.43 -34.37
N THR A 12 72.24 -36.90 -33.28
CA THR A 12 73.10 -38.08 -33.09
C THR A 12 73.60 -38.14 -31.63
N ILE A 13 73.92 -39.37 -31.19
CA ILE A 13 75.00 -39.80 -30.29
C ILE A 13 74.80 -39.73 -28.76
N ALA A 14 75.04 -40.92 -28.18
CA ALA A 14 74.97 -41.33 -26.79
C ALA A 14 76.19 -40.92 -25.96
N LEU A 15 75.97 -40.77 -24.65
CA LEU A 15 77.02 -40.94 -23.64
C LEU A 15 76.43 -41.66 -22.41
N LEU A 16 77.17 -42.67 -21.94
CA LEU A 16 76.86 -43.55 -20.81
C LEU A 16 76.82 -42.80 -19.47
N LEU A 17 76.02 -43.28 -18.50
CA LEU A 17 76.49 -43.85 -17.22
C LEU A 17 75.36 -44.06 -16.18
N VAL A 18 75.28 -45.31 -15.72
CA VAL A 18 74.93 -45.83 -14.38
C VAL A 18 73.50 -45.66 -13.84
N ALA A 19 72.93 -46.82 -13.46
CA ALA A 19 71.59 -47.04 -12.94
C ALA A 19 71.36 -46.47 -11.53
N SER A 20 70.15 -45.93 -11.30
CA SER A 20 69.52 -45.80 -9.97
C SER A 20 68.02 -45.55 -10.12
N HIS A 21 67.23 -46.47 -9.57
CA HIS A 21 65.77 -46.52 -9.41
C HIS A 21 65.05 -45.15 -9.27
N ALA A 22 64.00 -44.92 -10.07
CA ALA A 22 62.97 -43.94 -9.76
C ALA A 22 61.61 -44.35 -10.34
N LEU A 23 60.60 -44.26 -9.49
CA LEU A 23 59.23 -44.77 -9.60
C LEU A 23 58.42 -44.22 -10.78
N GLN A 24 57.56 -45.09 -11.30
CA GLN A 24 56.39 -44.73 -12.09
C GLN A 24 55.58 -43.66 -11.34
N PRO A 25 55.28 -42.48 -11.94
CA PRO A 25 54.43 -41.51 -11.27
C PRO A 25 52.99 -42.06 -11.29
N CYS A 26 52.61 -42.71 -10.19
CA CYS A 26 51.22 -42.96 -9.88
C CYS A 26 50.53 -41.59 -9.77
N VAL A 27 49.81 -41.17 -10.81
CA VAL A 27 48.93 -40.00 -10.72
C VAL A 27 47.77 -40.41 -9.81
N GLY A 28 47.87 -40.03 -8.53
CA GLY A 28 46.83 -40.27 -7.55
C GLY A 28 45.54 -39.54 -7.93
N LEU A 29 44.40 -40.20 -7.72
CA LEU A 29 43.08 -39.61 -7.89
C LEU A 29 42.97 -38.30 -7.10
N GLN A 30 42.33 -37.28 -7.69
CA GLN A 30 42.09 -36.01 -7.00
C GLN A 30 41.36 -36.30 -5.67
N GLY A 31 41.94 -35.81 -4.58
CA GLY A 31 41.37 -35.99 -3.24
C GLY A 31 39.95 -35.41 -3.17
N PRO A 32 39.10 -35.94 -2.28
CA PRO A 32 37.73 -35.42 -2.13
C PRO A 32 37.77 -33.93 -1.77
N PRO A 33 36.75 -33.15 -2.17
CA PRO A 33 36.63 -31.75 -1.79
C PRO A 33 36.82 -31.58 -0.27
N GLY A 34 37.55 -30.52 0.11
CA GLY A 34 37.73 -30.17 1.51
C GLY A 34 36.39 -29.99 2.20
N ARG A 35 36.31 -30.32 3.49
CA ARG A 35 35.09 -30.13 4.28
C ARG A 35 34.72 -28.65 4.25
N ASN A 36 33.41 -28.36 4.14
CA ASN A 36 32.90 -27.00 4.25
C ASN A 36 33.45 -26.33 5.53
N GLY A 37 33.81 -25.06 5.41
CA GLY A 37 34.21 -24.26 6.56
C GLY A 37 33.10 -24.23 7.62
N LEU A 38 33.50 -24.04 8.87
CA LEU A 38 32.54 -23.91 9.97
C LEU A 38 31.60 -22.73 9.69
N LEU A 39 30.32 -22.92 9.97
CA LEU A 39 29.35 -21.83 9.97
C LEU A 39 29.89 -20.69 10.83
N GLY A 40 29.83 -19.47 10.29
CA GLY A 40 30.19 -18.27 11.04
C GLY A 40 29.34 -18.15 12.30
N PRO A 41 29.85 -17.45 13.33
CA PRO A 41 29.08 -17.21 14.54
C PRO A 41 27.75 -16.53 14.20
N GLN A 42 26.71 -16.88 14.95
CA GLN A 42 25.43 -16.19 14.84
C GLN A 42 25.66 -14.68 15.09
N GLY A 43 25.08 -13.84 14.24
CA GLY A 43 25.10 -12.39 14.44
C GLY A 43 24.49 -12.02 15.80
N PRO A 44 24.85 -10.85 16.35
CA PRO A 44 24.29 -10.39 17.61
C PRO A 44 22.76 -10.36 17.55
N LYS A 45 22.10 -10.72 18.65
CA LYS A 45 20.64 -10.59 18.76
C LYS A 45 20.26 -9.12 18.52
N GLY A 46 19.20 -8.90 17.75
CA GLY A 46 18.63 -7.55 17.58
C GLY A 46 18.22 -6.95 18.93
N LEU A 47 18.20 -5.61 19.01
CA LEU A 47 17.80 -4.91 20.23
C LEU A 47 16.37 -5.29 20.64
N PRO A 48 16.11 -5.53 21.94
CA PRO A 48 14.76 -5.80 22.42
C PRO A 48 13.85 -4.57 22.22
N ALA A 49 12.56 -4.80 21.98
CA ALA A 49 11.55 -3.74 22.06
C ALA A 49 11.69 -3.00 23.40
N SER A 50 11.78 -1.68 23.35
CA SER A 50 12.08 -0.85 24.53
C SER A 50 11.07 -1.12 25.67
N ARG A 51 11.57 -1.68 26.78
CA ARG A 51 10.89 -1.77 28.07
C ARG A 51 11.11 -0.50 28.92
N ASP A 52 11.56 0.59 28.32
CA ASP A 52 11.79 1.85 29.03
C ASP A 52 10.46 2.34 29.65
N PRO A 53 10.32 2.34 30.98
CA PRO A 53 9.09 2.75 31.64
C PRO A 53 8.70 4.20 31.33
N THR A 54 9.70 5.05 31.06
CA THR A 54 9.51 6.46 30.73
C THR A 54 8.85 6.60 29.36
N LEU A 55 9.36 5.89 28.35
CA LEU A 55 8.78 5.88 27.01
C LEU A 55 7.35 5.33 27.03
N GLN A 56 7.10 4.27 27.80
CA GLN A 56 5.76 3.69 27.94
C GLN A 56 4.78 4.67 28.59
N ASN A 57 5.22 5.42 29.60
CA ASN A 57 4.41 6.47 30.21
C ASN A 57 4.09 7.60 29.22
N TYR A 58 5.07 8.05 28.42
CA TYR A 58 4.82 9.06 27.38
C TYR A 58 3.82 8.59 26.33
N LEU A 59 3.95 7.34 25.85
CA LEU A 59 2.99 6.79 24.89
C LEU A 59 1.59 6.66 25.49
N LYS A 60 1.49 6.26 26.75
CA LYS A 60 0.21 6.19 27.48
C LYS A 60 -0.44 7.57 27.58
N GLU A 61 0.34 8.58 27.98
CA GLU A 61 -0.15 9.96 28.09
C GLU A 61 -0.59 10.52 26.74
N LEU A 62 0.21 10.33 25.69
CA LEU A 62 -0.13 10.79 24.35
C LEU A 62 -1.42 10.13 23.83
N LYS A 63 -1.58 8.81 24.02
CA LYS A 63 -2.81 8.09 23.69
C LYS A 63 -4.02 8.64 24.43
N HIS A 64 -3.88 8.93 25.73
CA HIS A 64 -4.98 9.51 26.51
C HIS A 64 -5.36 10.91 26.02
N ARG A 65 -4.36 11.74 25.68
CA ARG A 65 -4.61 13.08 25.14
C ARG A 65 -5.33 13.04 23.80
N ILE A 66 -4.91 12.15 22.89
CA ILE A 66 -5.57 11.95 21.60
C ILE A 66 -7.01 11.48 21.80
N ALA A 67 -7.23 10.42 22.58
CA ALA A 67 -8.56 9.89 22.84
C ALA A 67 -9.51 10.94 23.46
N ARG A 68 -8.98 11.85 24.30
CA ARG A 68 -9.79 12.94 24.87
C ARG A 68 -10.21 13.95 23.80
N LEU A 69 -9.30 14.31 22.90
CA LEU A 69 -9.59 15.23 21.80
C LEU A 69 -10.58 14.61 20.81
N GLU A 70 -10.38 13.35 20.42
CA GLU A 70 -11.31 12.61 19.56
C GLU A 70 -12.72 12.57 20.15
N ARG A 71 -12.85 12.19 21.43
CA ARG A 71 -14.16 12.17 22.11
C ARG A 71 -14.82 13.54 22.18
N ALA A 72 -14.05 14.60 22.41
CA ALA A 72 -14.59 15.96 22.45
C ALA A 72 -15.09 16.41 21.07
N LEU A 73 -14.34 16.14 20.01
CA LEU A 73 -14.72 16.45 18.63
C LEU A 73 -15.89 15.60 18.12
N ALA A 74 -15.97 14.34 18.57
CA ALA A 74 -17.10 13.47 18.26
C ALA A 74 -18.37 13.95 18.97
N LEU A 75 -18.25 14.40 20.22
CA LEU A 75 -19.38 14.97 20.96
C LEU A 75 -19.89 16.28 20.34
N SER A 76 -19.02 17.07 19.73
CA SER A 76 -19.42 18.26 18.95
C SER A 76 -19.95 17.94 17.56
N GLY A 77 -19.99 16.67 17.16
CA GLY A 77 -20.45 16.23 15.83
C GLY A 77 -19.55 16.70 14.68
N MET A 78 -18.29 17.06 14.97
CA MET A 78 -17.33 17.48 13.94
C MET A 78 -16.63 16.29 13.30
N ILE A 79 -16.47 15.20 14.07
CA ILE A 79 -15.88 13.96 13.59
C ILE A 79 -16.77 12.75 13.88
N SER A 80 -16.58 11.69 13.10
CA SER A 80 -17.12 10.36 13.34
C SER A 80 -16.05 9.33 13.02
N ILE A 81 -15.90 8.30 13.85
CA ILE A 81 -14.89 7.26 13.68
C ILE A 81 -15.60 5.95 13.34
N ALA A 82 -15.09 5.24 12.32
CA ALA A 82 -15.52 3.88 11.99
C ALA A 82 -14.29 3.05 11.63
N GLY A 83 -14.13 1.90 12.30
CA GLY A 83 -12.90 1.10 12.22
C GLY A 83 -11.63 1.91 12.49
N ASN A 84 -10.75 1.99 11.48
CA ASN A 84 -9.48 2.72 11.54
C ASN A 84 -9.52 4.10 10.86
N LYS A 85 -10.69 4.52 10.35
CA LYS A 85 -10.84 5.81 9.66
C LYS A 85 -11.48 6.84 10.57
N LEU A 86 -10.99 8.07 10.48
CA LEU A 86 -11.63 9.24 11.06
C LEU A 86 -12.27 10.05 9.93
N PHE A 87 -13.56 10.32 10.04
CA PHE A 87 -14.27 11.21 9.14
C PHE A 87 -14.50 12.56 9.82
N ALA A 88 -14.32 13.66 9.08
CA ALA A 88 -14.56 15.00 9.59
C ALA A 88 -15.31 15.86 8.56
N SER A 89 -16.28 16.65 9.02
CA SER A 89 -16.95 17.63 8.16
C SER A 89 -16.33 19.02 8.33
N THR A 90 -16.33 19.82 7.26
CA THR A 90 -15.97 21.24 7.35
C THR A 90 -17.17 22.15 7.55
N GLU A 91 -18.38 21.58 7.70
CA GLU A 91 -19.68 22.26 7.81
C GLU A 91 -20.06 23.12 6.58
N LYS A 92 -19.16 23.22 5.60
CA LYS A 92 -19.31 24.01 4.39
C LYS A 92 -19.66 23.12 3.22
N THR A 93 -20.44 23.70 2.30
CA THR A 93 -20.73 23.07 1.01
C THR A 93 -19.81 23.61 -0.07
N ALA A 94 -19.35 22.75 -0.97
CA ALA A 94 -18.57 23.14 -2.15
C ALA A 94 -18.86 22.19 -3.33
N GLU A 95 -18.39 22.56 -4.51
CA GLU A 95 -18.34 21.67 -5.67
C GLU A 95 -17.33 20.55 -5.45
N PHE A 96 -17.51 19.42 -6.14
CA PHE A 96 -16.73 18.20 -5.92
C PHE A 96 -15.21 18.42 -5.93
N ASP A 97 -14.68 19.06 -6.98
CA ASP A 97 -13.24 19.31 -7.14
C ASP A 97 -12.68 20.18 -6.01
N ASN A 98 -13.49 21.08 -5.46
CA ASN A 98 -13.08 21.92 -4.34
C ASN A 98 -13.08 21.13 -3.03
N ILE A 99 -14.03 20.20 -2.83
CA ILE A 99 -14.00 19.29 -1.67
C ILE A 99 -12.73 18.42 -1.72
N VAL A 100 -12.38 17.87 -2.88
CA VAL A 100 -11.14 17.10 -3.05
C VAL A 100 -9.93 17.94 -2.65
N LYS A 101 -9.83 19.20 -3.09
CA LYS A 101 -8.74 20.12 -2.71
C LYS A 101 -8.73 20.43 -1.21
N ILE A 102 -9.90 20.68 -0.61
CA ILE A 102 -10.04 20.96 0.83
C ILE A 102 -9.49 19.78 1.65
N CYS A 103 -9.92 18.56 1.34
CA CYS A 103 -9.48 17.38 2.07
C CYS A 103 -7.99 17.11 1.86
N LYS A 104 -7.47 17.30 0.64
CA LYS A 104 -6.04 17.17 0.35
C LYS A 104 -5.19 18.20 1.09
N ALA A 105 -5.64 19.46 1.19
CA ALA A 105 -4.97 20.50 1.95
C ALA A 105 -4.90 20.19 3.45
N ALA A 106 -5.85 19.39 3.97
CA ALA A 106 -5.84 18.87 5.33
C ALA A 106 -5.01 17.58 5.50
N HIS A 107 -4.32 17.10 4.46
CA HIS A 107 -3.63 15.81 4.41
C HIS A 107 -4.54 14.56 4.52
N GLY A 108 -5.82 14.72 4.18
CA GLY A 108 -6.80 13.64 4.06
C GLY A 108 -7.24 13.40 2.63
N ASN A 109 -8.35 12.67 2.48
CA ASN A 109 -9.05 12.47 1.22
C ASN A 109 -10.53 12.83 1.40
N ILE A 110 -11.27 13.02 0.30
CA ILE A 110 -12.73 13.08 0.38
C ILE A 110 -13.26 11.72 0.89
N ALA A 111 -14.29 11.76 1.74
CA ALA A 111 -14.79 10.58 2.44
C ALA A 111 -15.26 9.50 1.46
N THR A 112 -14.80 8.26 1.65
CA THR A 112 -15.03 7.16 0.72
C THR A 112 -15.39 5.89 1.48
N PRO A 113 -16.69 5.57 1.64
CA PRO A 113 -17.11 4.41 2.41
C PRO A 113 -16.80 3.11 1.66
N THR A 114 -16.06 2.22 2.31
CA THR A 114 -15.70 0.89 1.79
C THR A 114 -16.47 -0.24 2.46
N ASN A 115 -17.35 0.09 3.41
CA ASN A 115 -18.22 -0.83 4.13
C ASN A 115 -19.41 -0.08 4.75
N ARG A 116 -20.34 -0.85 5.34
CA ARG A 116 -21.56 -0.32 5.97
C ARG A 116 -21.29 0.60 7.17
N GLU A 117 -20.26 0.31 7.97
CA GLU A 117 -19.93 1.09 9.16
C GLU A 117 -19.44 2.49 8.77
N GLU A 118 -18.52 2.57 7.81
CA GLU A 118 -18.04 3.82 7.22
C GLU A 118 -19.17 4.62 6.56
N ASN A 119 -20.07 3.95 5.85
CA ASN A 119 -21.24 4.60 5.26
C ASN A 119 -22.13 5.25 6.33
N HIS A 120 -22.35 4.55 7.45
CA HIS A 120 -23.13 5.07 8.56
C HIS A 120 -22.45 6.26 9.24
N ALA A 121 -21.12 6.21 9.40
CA ALA A 121 -20.35 7.33 9.94
C ALA A 121 -20.50 8.60 9.08
N ILE A 122 -20.40 8.48 7.74
CA ILE A 122 -20.59 9.62 6.83
C ILE A 122 -22.04 10.11 6.84
N MET A 123 -23.01 9.18 6.85
CA MET A 123 -24.45 9.50 6.92
C MET A 123 -24.80 10.34 8.16
N SER A 124 -24.09 10.17 9.28
CA SER A 124 -24.33 10.97 10.49
C SER A 124 -24.21 12.48 10.23
N PHE A 125 -23.23 12.91 9.42
CA PHE A 125 -23.08 14.31 9.02
C PHE A 125 -24.20 14.78 8.11
N ALA A 126 -24.66 13.92 7.20
CA ALA A 126 -25.77 14.25 6.30
C ALA A 126 -27.05 14.58 7.08
N LYS A 127 -27.32 13.82 8.15
CA LYS A 127 -28.43 14.06 9.08
C LYS A 127 -28.21 15.30 9.94
N GLN A 128 -27.00 15.48 10.46
CA GLN A 128 -26.69 16.58 11.38
C GLN A 128 -26.77 17.95 10.69
N PHE A 129 -26.26 18.06 9.46
CA PHE A 129 -26.18 19.32 8.73
C PHE A 129 -27.32 19.51 7.72
N ASP A 130 -28.27 18.56 7.66
CA ASP A 130 -29.41 18.57 6.74
C ASP A 130 -29.01 18.84 5.27
N THR A 131 -27.94 18.18 4.83
CA THR A 131 -27.38 18.34 3.49
C THR A 131 -26.63 17.09 3.06
N TYR A 132 -26.50 16.88 1.75
CA TYR A 132 -25.89 15.68 1.20
C TYR A 132 -24.37 15.85 1.04
N PRO A 133 -23.52 14.96 1.57
CA PRO A 133 -22.10 14.97 1.28
C PRO A 133 -21.80 14.32 -0.07
N TYR A 134 -20.77 14.80 -0.75
CA TYR A 134 -20.14 14.03 -1.82
C TYR A 134 -19.28 12.91 -1.24
N LEU A 135 -19.21 11.80 -1.96
CA LEU A 135 -18.30 10.68 -1.71
C LEU A 135 -17.13 10.73 -2.67
N GLY A 136 -15.97 10.21 -2.30
CA GLY A 136 -14.79 10.08 -3.17
C GLY A 136 -14.91 9.05 -4.28
N ILE A 137 -16.01 9.12 -5.03
CA ILE A 137 -16.42 8.17 -6.06
C ILE A 137 -16.86 8.97 -7.29
N THR A 138 -16.37 8.58 -8.45
CA THR A 138 -16.73 9.19 -9.74
C THR A 138 -17.02 8.16 -10.81
N GLU A 139 -17.87 8.51 -11.75
CA GLU A 139 -18.08 7.73 -12.97
C GLU A 139 -16.80 7.71 -13.81
N GLY A 140 -16.43 6.53 -14.30
CA GLY A 140 -15.25 6.30 -15.10
C GLY A 140 -15.46 6.65 -16.57
N ARG A 141 -14.73 5.95 -17.45
CA ARG A 141 -14.83 6.14 -18.91
C ARG A 141 -16.06 5.46 -19.51
N VAL A 142 -16.53 4.40 -18.87
CA VAL A 142 -17.73 3.66 -19.27
C VAL A 142 -18.90 4.22 -18.48
N PRO A 143 -19.92 4.81 -19.13
CA PRO A 143 -21.09 5.32 -18.43
C PRO A 143 -21.77 4.23 -17.58
N GLY A 144 -22.11 4.57 -16.34
CA GLY A 144 -22.66 3.66 -15.34
C GLY A 144 -21.63 2.92 -14.48
N GLU A 145 -20.33 2.98 -14.82
CA GLU A 145 -19.28 2.39 -14.00
C GLU A 145 -18.63 3.43 -13.09
N PHE A 146 -18.66 3.19 -11.78
CA PHE A 146 -18.11 4.08 -10.78
C PHE A 146 -16.86 3.49 -10.12
N TRP A 147 -15.93 4.39 -9.76
CA TRP A 147 -14.61 4.05 -9.26
C TRP A 147 -14.23 4.97 -8.11
N PHE A 148 -13.41 4.47 -7.20
CA PHE A 148 -12.75 5.32 -6.21
C PHE A 148 -11.77 6.27 -6.92
N LEU A 149 -11.52 7.45 -6.33
CA LEU A 149 -10.57 8.43 -6.91
C LEU A 149 -9.12 7.93 -7.04
N ASN A 150 -8.76 6.84 -6.35
CA ASN A 150 -7.45 6.19 -6.50
C ASN A 150 -7.41 5.18 -7.68
N GLY A 151 -8.51 5.04 -8.42
CA GLY A 151 -8.62 4.12 -9.56
C GLY A 151 -9.03 2.70 -9.22
N ASN A 152 -9.22 2.36 -7.94
CA ASN A 152 -9.69 1.03 -7.54
C ASN A 152 -11.20 0.89 -7.80
N PRO A 153 -11.68 -0.32 -8.17
CA PRO A 153 -13.11 -0.58 -8.31
C PRO A 153 -13.82 -0.50 -6.96
N LEU A 154 -15.11 -0.16 -6.99
CA LEU A 154 -15.94 -0.17 -5.79
C LEU A 154 -16.08 -1.60 -5.26
N ASN A 155 -15.86 -1.76 -3.95
CA ASN A 155 -16.06 -3.02 -3.23
C ASN A 155 -17.31 -3.01 -2.34
N TYR A 156 -17.93 -1.83 -2.18
CA TYR A 156 -19.13 -1.59 -1.42
C TYR A 156 -19.96 -0.54 -2.16
N THR A 157 -21.27 -0.74 -2.20
CA THR A 157 -22.22 0.23 -2.75
C THR A 157 -23.47 0.31 -1.89
N ASN A 158 -24.14 1.46 -1.90
CA ASN A 158 -25.43 1.64 -1.25
C ASN A 158 -26.36 2.53 -2.08
N TRP A 159 -26.46 2.26 -3.38
CA TRP A 159 -27.28 3.03 -4.31
C TRP A 159 -28.74 3.11 -3.87
N TYR A 160 -29.35 4.29 -4.02
CA TYR A 160 -30.78 4.46 -3.89
C TYR A 160 -31.49 3.62 -4.96
N PRO A 161 -32.67 3.02 -4.69
CA PRO A 161 -33.39 2.22 -5.67
C PRO A 161 -33.59 2.95 -7.01
N GLY A 162 -33.01 2.42 -8.08
CA GLY A 162 -33.06 2.99 -9.42
C GLY A 162 -31.82 3.79 -9.84
N GLU A 163 -30.86 4.01 -8.94
CA GLU A 163 -29.58 4.65 -9.24
C GLU A 163 -28.45 3.63 -9.49
N PRO A 164 -27.37 4.03 -10.21
CA PRO A 164 -27.18 5.32 -10.88
C PRO A 164 -27.92 5.40 -12.23
N LYS A 165 -28.53 6.56 -12.55
CA LYS A 165 -29.32 6.75 -13.79
C LYS A 165 -28.84 7.87 -14.71
N GLY A 166 -27.89 8.69 -14.28
CA GLY A 166 -27.39 9.86 -15.02
C GLY A 166 -26.50 9.54 -16.22
N LYS A 167 -26.00 8.29 -16.34
CA LYS A 167 -25.37 7.68 -17.54
C LYS A 167 -24.46 8.64 -18.34
N GLY A 168 -23.34 9.08 -17.78
CA GLY A 168 -22.39 9.97 -18.47
C GLY A 168 -22.53 11.46 -18.16
N THR A 169 -23.67 11.91 -17.63
CA THR A 169 -23.94 13.33 -17.34
C THR A 169 -23.81 13.68 -15.85
N GLU A 170 -24.09 12.73 -14.96
CA GLU A 170 -23.98 12.86 -13.52
C GLU A 170 -22.79 12.02 -13.03
N LYS A 171 -21.59 12.63 -12.97
CA LYS A 171 -20.33 11.88 -12.78
C LYS A 171 -19.86 11.75 -11.33
N CYS A 172 -20.50 12.43 -10.38
CA CYS A 172 -20.11 12.40 -8.97
C CYS A 172 -21.18 11.72 -8.13
N VAL A 173 -20.82 11.22 -6.95
CA VAL A 173 -21.76 10.49 -6.08
C VAL A 173 -22.04 11.28 -4.81
N GLU A 174 -23.31 11.60 -4.56
CA GLU A 174 -23.78 12.17 -3.30
C GLU A 174 -24.41 11.08 -2.42
N MET A 175 -24.40 11.29 -1.10
CA MET A 175 -25.10 10.43 -0.13
C MET A 175 -26.31 11.18 0.44
N TYR A 176 -27.48 10.55 0.41
CA TYR A 176 -28.69 11.05 1.07
C TYR A 176 -28.64 10.87 2.59
N SER A 177 -29.57 11.53 3.29
CA SER A 177 -29.66 11.48 4.76
C SER A 177 -30.07 10.10 5.29
N ASP A 178 -30.60 9.20 4.45
CA ASP A 178 -30.83 7.78 4.79
C ASP A 178 -29.59 6.89 4.53
N GLY A 179 -28.51 7.47 4.02
CA GLY A 179 -27.24 6.82 3.73
C GLY A 179 -27.15 6.20 2.34
N THR A 180 -28.22 6.25 1.53
CA THR A 180 -28.21 5.76 0.15
C THR A 180 -27.55 6.74 -0.81
N TRP A 181 -27.13 6.27 -1.99
CA TRP A 181 -26.31 7.04 -2.92
C TRP A 181 -27.07 7.40 -4.18
N ASN A 182 -26.73 8.56 -4.75
CA ASN A 182 -27.25 9.04 -6.02
C ASN A 182 -26.10 9.62 -6.86
N ASP A 183 -26.12 9.39 -8.17
CA ASP A 183 -25.22 10.11 -9.07
C ASP A 183 -25.72 11.54 -9.33
N LYS A 184 -24.79 12.50 -9.39
CA LYS A 184 -25.10 13.94 -9.47
C LYS A 184 -24.06 14.69 -10.32
N PRO A 185 -24.42 15.80 -11.00
CA PRO A 185 -23.44 16.67 -11.62
C PRO A 185 -22.49 17.26 -10.57
N CYS A 186 -21.19 17.14 -10.83
CA CYS A 186 -20.12 17.48 -9.88
C CYS A 186 -20.06 18.96 -9.45
N ASN A 187 -20.73 19.84 -10.18
CA ASN A 187 -20.79 21.28 -9.92
C ASN A 187 -21.89 21.69 -8.93
N ASN A 188 -22.66 20.75 -8.38
CA ASN A 188 -23.57 21.07 -7.28
C ASN A 188 -22.80 21.26 -5.98
N TYR A 189 -23.32 22.16 -5.12
CA TYR A 189 -22.78 22.39 -3.79
C TYR A 189 -23.23 21.29 -2.83
N ARG A 190 -22.28 20.58 -2.24
CA ARG A 190 -22.49 19.47 -1.31
C ARG A 190 -21.55 19.55 -0.13
N LEU A 191 -21.95 18.93 0.97
CA LEU A 191 -21.18 18.95 2.20
C LEU A 191 -19.80 18.34 1.99
N ALA A 192 -18.77 19.07 2.41
CA ALA A 192 -17.41 18.57 2.43
C ALA A 192 -17.18 17.71 3.66
N VAL A 193 -16.99 16.41 3.43
CA VAL A 193 -16.59 15.43 4.43
C VAL A 193 -15.27 14.79 3.97
N CYS A 194 -14.28 14.79 4.84
CA CYS A 194 -12.96 14.23 4.61
C CYS A 194 -12.75 12.96 5.44
N GLU A 195 -11.89 12.07 4.98
CA GLU A 195 -11.38 10.90 5.70
C GLU A 195 -9.87 11.02 5.95
N PHE A 196 -9.44 10.47 7.09
CA PHE A 196 -8.06 10.44 7.60
C PHE A 196 -7.71 9.04 8.13
#